data_AF-A0A7X8DP69-F1
#
_entry.id   AF-A0A7X8DP69-F1
#
_cell.length_a   1.000
_cell.length_b   1.000
_cell.length_c   1.000
_cell.angle_alpha   90.00
_cell.angle_beta   90.00
_cell.angle_gamma   90.00
#
_symmetry.space_group_name_H-M   'P 1'
#
loop_
_entity.id
_entity.type
_entity.pdbx_description
1 polymer ?
#
loop_
_entity_poly.entity_id
_entity_poly.type
_entity_poly.pdbx_seq_one_letter_code
_entity_poly.pdbx_strand_id
1 'polypeptide(L)'
;GVTPKSLGGGKYEIVPSSNLVGKRVTISVSADLGTGRTQNMGGQEFRVRAVPNPVAYIGSNISSGKISRDLLKGNQFLTARMENFDFALAWRVTSYRVTVVKNGREVASVVNNGPQFVGSVQNAVNSATPGTVFEFTEIKARSIAGIKNLSNITVRVR
;
A
#
# COMPACT_ATOMS: atom_id res chain seq x y z
N GLY A 1 16.52 11.63 -13.80
CA GLY A 1 15.49 12.61 -14.21
C GLY A 1 14.12 11.96 -14.09
N VAL A 2 13.08 12.63 -14.55
CA VAL A 2 11.77 12.01 -14.78
C VAL A 2 11.63 11.73 -16.27
N THR A 3 11.02 10.60 -16.61
CA THR A 3 10.77 10.25 -18.02
C THR A 3 9.27 10.36 -18.28
N PRO A 4 8.81 11.35 -19.06
CA PRO A 4 7.41 11.46 -19.45
C PRO A 4 7.02 10.31 -20.39
N LYS A 5 5.87 9.71 -20.12
CA LYS A 5 5.20 8.72 -20.97
C LYS A 5 4.09 9.43 -21.75
N SER A 6 4.17 9.44 -23.07
CA SER A 6 3.12 10.02 -23.92
C SER A 6 1.85 9.16 -23.85
N LEU A 7 0.70 9.80 -23.63
CA LEU A 7 -0.63 9.19 -23.71
C LEU A 7 -1.36 9.56 -25.01
N GLY A 8 -0.71 10.31 -25.91
CA GLY A 8 -1.31 10.87 -27.12
C GLY A 8 -2.08 12.16 -26.85
N GLY A 9 -2.37 12.91 -27.93
CA GLY A 9 -3.16 14.14 -27.86
C GLY A 9 -2.57 15.24 -26.95
N GLY A 10 -1.24 15.33 -26.84
CA GLY A 10 -0.55 16.30 -25.97
C GLY A 10 -0.59 15.97 -24.48
N LYS A 11 -1.09 14.79 -24.08
CA LYS A 11 -1.12 14.34 -22.69
C LYS A 11 0.12 13.51 -22.36
N TYR A 12 0.69 13.73 -21.17
CA TYR A 12 1.86 13.01 -20.68
C TYR A 12 1.63 12.54 -19.23
N GLU A 13 2.06 11.32 -18.94
CA GLU A 13 2.10 10.75 -17.59
C GLU A 13 3.55 10.76 -17.09
N ILE A 14 3.76 11.23 -15.86
CA ILE A 14 5.09 11.27 -15.24
C ILE A 14 5.01 10.59 -13.88
N VAL A 15 5.78 9.52 -13.72
CA VAL A 15 5.96 8.85 -12.43
C VAL A 15 7.37 9.17 -11.92
N PRO A 16 7.51 10.12 -10.97
CA PRO A 16 8.82 10.45 -10.43
C PRO A 16 9.37 9.28 -9.62
N SER A 17 10.66 9.01 -9.77
CA SER A 17 11.35 8.01 -8.97
C SER A 17 11.40 8.43 -7.48
N SER A 18 11.37 7.45 -6.58
CA SER A 18 11.36 7.67 -5.12
C SER A 18 12.55 8.48 -4.61
N ASN A 19 13.70 8.42 -5.29
CA ASN A 19 14.90 9.21 -4.98
C ASN A 19 14.78 10.72 -5.31
N LEU A 20 13.69 11.14 -5.96
CA LEU A 20 13.40 12.54 -6.26
C LEU A 20 12.48 13.19 -5.22
N VAL A 21 11.94 12.43 -4.26
CA VAL A 21 11.12 12.98 -3.16
C VAL A 21 11.89 14.07 -2.42
N GLY A 22 11.24 15.22 -2.21
CA GLY A 22 11.83 16.42 -1.60
C GLY A 22 12.62 17.29 -2.56
N LYS A 23 12.82 16.85 -3.82
CA LYS A 23 13.51 17.62 -4.85
C LYS A 23 12.53 18.35 -5.77
N ARG A 24 13.06 19.36 -6.46
CA ARG A 24 12.40 20.06 -7.55
C ARG A 24 12.77 19.37 -8.86
N VAL A 25 11.79 19.19 -9.73
CA VAL A 25 11.93 18.61 -11.06
C VAL A 25 11.36 19.60 -12.06
N THR A 26 12.16 19.98 -13.05
CA THR A 26 11.73 20.84 -14.14
C THR A 26 11.28 19.98 -15.31
N ILE A 27 10.06 20.19 -15.78
CA ILE A 27 9.55 19.58 -17.01
C ILE A 27 9.66 20.64 -18.10
N SER A 28 10.55 20.41 -19.06
CA SER A 28 10.71 21.26 -20.24
C SER A 28 9.95 20.68 -21.44
N VAL A 29 9.25 21.53 -22.17
CA VAL A 29 8.55 21.17 -23.40
C VAL A 29 9.36 21.69 -24.58
N SER A 30 9.59 20.86 -25.58
CA SER A 30 10.21 21.29 -26.84
C SER A 30 9.36 20.84 -28.02
N ALA A 31 9.25 21.68 -29.04
CA ALA A 31 8.45 21.42 -30.24
C ALA A 31 9.23 21.82 -31.50
N ASP A 32 9.07 21.05 -32.58
CA ASP A 32 9.45 21.50 -33.92
C ASP A 32 8.21 22.14 -34.57
N LEU A 33 8.31 23.42 -34.90
CA LEU A 33 7.22 24.21 -35.50
C LEU A 33 7.18 24.06 -37.04
N GLY A 34 7.68 22.95 -37.59
CA GLY A 34 7.73 22.70 -39.03
C GLY A 34 8.94 23.34 -39.72
N THR A 35 9.97 23.71 -38.94
CA THR A 35 11.20 24.35 -39.46
C THR A 35 12.40 23.41 -39.50
N GLY A 36 12.21 22.15 -39.08
CA GLY A 36 13.29 21.15 -38.95
C GLY A 36 14.20 21.41 -37.75
N ARG A 37 13.83 22.33 -36.86
CA ARG A 37 14.57 22.70 -35.65
C ARG A 37 13.65 22.63 -34.45
N THR A 38 14.05 21.82 -33.47
CA THR A 38 13.38 21.74 -32.18
C THR A 38 13.64 23.01 -31.38
N GLN A 39 12.58 23.75 -31.06
CA GLN A 39 12.62 24.92 -30.19
C GLN A 39 12.13 24.55 -28.79
N ASN A 40 12.82 25.07 -27.76
CA ASN A 40 12.38 24.94 -26.37
C ASN A 40 11.21 25.89 -26.13
N MET A 41 10.07 25.36 -25.71
CA MET A 41 8.84 26.09 -25.43
C MET A 41 8.76 26.56 -23.97
N GLY A 42 9.79 26.29 -23.17
CA GLY A 42 9.87 26.63 -21.75
C GLY A 42 9.74 25.42 -20.84
N GLY A 43 9.84 25.66 -19.54
CA GLY A 43 9.71 24.60 -18.54
C GLY A 43 9.07 25.09 -17.25
N GLN A 44 8.42 24.16 -16.57
CA GLN A 44 7.76 24.40 -15.30
C GLN A 44 8.38 23.54 -14.21
N GLU A 45 8.63 24.16 -13.05
CA GLU A 45 9.18 23.48 -11.88
C GLU A 45 8.05 22.86 -11.04
N PHE A 46 8.22 21.58 -10.70
CA PHE A 46 7.33 20.82 -9.83
C PHE A 46 8.09 20.33 -8.60
N ARG A 47 7.44 20.34 -7.44
CA ARG A 47 7.98 19.75 -6.21
C ARG A 47 7.46 18.33 -6.06
N VAL A 48 8.38 17.38 -5.94
CA VAL A 48 8.02 15.97 -5.71
C VAL A 48 7.80 15.79 -4.21
N ARG A 49 6.55 15.52 -3.80
CA ARG A 49 6.20 15.18 -2.42
C ARG A 49 6.01 13.66 -2.27
N ALA A 50 6.30 13.15 -1.09
CA ALA A 50 6.05 11.75 -0.77
C ALA A 50 4.55 11.50 -0.70
N VAL A 51 4.10 10.38 -1.26
CA VAL A 51 2.77 9.84 -0.96
C VAL A 51 2.79 9.35 0.49
N PRO A 52 1.82 9.77 1.34
CA PRO A 52 1.66 9.26 2.70
C PRO A 52 1.57 7.74 2.74
N ASN A 53 1.90 7.14 3.89
CA ASN A 53 1.74 5.71 4.04
C ASN A 53 0.23 5.38 4.12
N PRO A 54 -0.26 4.38 3.36
CA PRO A 54 -1.62 3.92 3.53
C PRO A 54 -1.77 3.21 4.89
N VAL A 55 -3.00 3.09 5.34
CA VAL A 55 -3.37 2.35 6.55
C VAL A 55 -3.79 0.94 6.13
N ALA A 56 -3.26 -0.06 6.84
CA ALA A 56 -3.62 -1.46 6.64
C ALA A 56 -4.93 -1.78 7.39
N TYR A 57 -5.75 -2.61 6.77
CA TYR A 57 -7.03 -3.07 7.31
C TYR A 57 -7.18 -4.57 7.07
N ILE A 58 -7.82 -5.27 8.00
CA ILE A 58 -8.35 -6.61 7.78
C ILE A 58 -9.72 -6.46 7.11
N GLY A 59 -9.94 -7.18 6.01
CA GLY A 59 -11.13 -7.05 5.18
C GLY A 59 -11.29 -5.64 4.64
N SER A 60 -12.50 -5.09 4.82
CA SER A 60 -12.86 -3.76 4.31
C SER A 60 -12.49 -2.60 5.25
N ASN A 61 -12.48 -2.80 6.57
CA ASN A 61 -12.42 -1.69 7.52
C ASN A 61 -11.93 -2.04 8.93
N ILE A 62 -11.48 -3.27 9.20
CA ILE A 62 -11.07 -3.66 10.56
C ILE A 62 -9.62 -3.25 10.76
N SER A 63 -9.37 -2.29 11.65
CA SER A 63 -8.02 -1.93 12.07
C SER A 63 -7.62 -2.82 13.25
N SER A 64 -7.29 -2.24 14.41
CA SER A 64 -6.91 -2.95 15.62
C SER A 64 -8.04 -2.93 16.65
N GLY A 65 -8.06 -3.91 17.55
CA GLY A 65 -9.00 -3.92 18.68
C GLY A 65 -9.66 -5.27 18.93
N LYS A 66 -10.76 -5.24 19.70
CA LYS A 66 -11.52 -6.44 20.05
C LYS A 66 -12.58 -6.71 18.98
N ILE A 67 -12.54 -7.88 18.35
CA ILE A 67 -13.47 -8.27 17.28
C ILE A 67 -14.08 -9.65 17.54
N SER A 68 -15.25 -9.93 16.97
CA SER A 68 -15.80 -11.28 17.00
C SER A 68 -15.01 -12.21 16.06
N ARG A 69 -14.94 -13.49 16.42
CA ARG A 69 -14.32 -14.51 15.57
C ARG A 69 -14.96 -14.56 14.18
N ASP A 70 -16.28 -14.46 14.11
CA ASP A 70 -17.01 -14.58 12.84
C ASP A 70 -16.70 -13.41 11.89
N LEU A 71 -16.47 -12.21 12.44
CA LEU A 71 -16.07 -11.05 11.64
C LEU A 71 -14.68 -11.27 11.02
N LEU A 72 -13.73 -11.82 11.78
CA LEU A 72 -12.40 -12.18 11.27
C LEU A 72 -12.48 -13.32 10.25
N LYS A 73 -13.33 -14.32 10.51
CA LYS A 73 -13.56 -15.46 9.61
C LYS A 73 -14.19 -15.03 8.28
N GLY A 74 -15.04 -14.02 8.27
CA GLY A 74 -15.62 -13.46 7.04
C GLY A 74 -14.65 -12.58 6.23
N ASN A 75 -13.56 -12.10 6.85
CA ASN A 75 -12.65 -11.11 6.28
C ASN A 75 -11.19 -11.62 6.30
N GLN A 76 -10.91 -12.67 5.53
CA GLN A 76 -9.63 -13.38 5.55
C GLN A 76 -8.56 -12.77 4.63
N PHE A 77 -8.50 -11.46 4.55
CA PHE A 77 -7.55 -10.75 3.71
C PHE A 77 -7.15 -9.41 4.32
N LEU A 78 -5.98 -8.91 3.94
CA LEU A 78 -5.55 -7.56 4.24
C LEU A 78 -5.76 -6.65 3.04
N THR A 79 -6.25 -5.44 3.32
CA THR A 79 -6.29 -4.32 2.39
C THR A 79 -5.43 -3.18 2.88
N ALA A 80 -5.04 -2.31 1.96
CA ALA A 80 -4.33 -1.08 2.27
C ALA A 80 -5.12 0.06 1.62
N ARG A 81 -5.51 1.05 2.41
CA ARG A 81 -6.23 2.23 1.92
C ARG A 81 -5.60 3.51 2.45
N MET A 82 -5.62 4.54 1.64
CA MET A 82 -5.21 5.86 2.10
C MET A 82 -6.39 6.56 2.73
N GLU A 83 -6.14 7.23 3.85
CA GLU A 83 -7.11 8.13 4.47
C GLU A 83 -6.78 9.55 4.08
N ASN A 84 -7.81 10.36 3.81
CA ASN A 84 -7.68 11.79 3.49
C ASN A 84 -6.75 12.06 2.29
N PHE A 85 -6.94 11.33 1.20
CA PHE A 85 -6.14 11.48 -0.01
C PHE A 85 -7.02 11.57 -1.24
N ASP A 86 -6.93 12.71 -1.95
CA ASP A 86 -7.85 13.08 -3.02
C ASP A 86 -7.60 12.36 -4.34
N PHE A 87 -6.52 11.59 -4.45
CA PHE A 87 -6.20 10.83 -5.66
C PHE A 87 -6.50 9.34 -5.48
N ALA A 88 -7.13 8.74 -6.49
CA ALA A 88 -7.38 7.32 -6.53
C ALA A 88 -6.07 6.52 -6.74
N LEU A 89 -5.40 6.19 -5.65
CA LEU A 89 -4.18 5.39 -5.64
C LEU A 89 -4.51 3.98 -5.10
N ALA A 90 -4.49 3.00 -6.01
CA ALA A 90 -4.72 1.61 -5.63
C ALA A 90 -3.49 1.02 -4.94
N TRP A 91 -3.68 0.50 -3.73
CA TRP A 91 -2.64 -0.21 -2.97
C TRP A 91 -2.98 -1.69 -2.85
N ARG A 92 -2.00 -2.55 -3.08
CA ARG A 92 -2.13 -3.99 -2.91
C ARG A 92 -1.14 -4.49 -1.87
N VAL A 93 -1.63 -5.20 -0.86
CA VAL A 93 -0.77 -5.88 0.12
C VAL A 93 -0.02 -7.01 -0.57
N THR A 94 1.30 -7.03 -0.41
CA THR A 94 2.21 -7.99 -1.06
C THR A 94 2.77 -9.02 -0.09
N SER A 95 2.97 -8.66 1.17
CA SER A 95 3.45 -9.58 2.19
C SER A 95 3.12 -9.08 3.59
N TYR A 96 3.04 -9.99 4.54
CA TYR A 96 2.90 -9.66 5.96
C TYR A 96 3.29 -10.89 6.79
N ARG A 97 3.55 -10.67 8.07
CA ARG A 97 3.72 -11.72 9.08
C ARG A 97 2.48 -11.76 9.96
N VAL A 98 2.01 -12.96 10.28
CA VAL A 98 0.97 -13.17 11.29
C VAL A 98 1.56 -13.91 12.47
N THR A 99 1.42 -13.33 13.65
CA THR A 99 1.68 -13.99 14.92
C THR A 99 0.35 -14.26 15.62
N VAL A 100 0.13 -15.51 16.03
CA VAL A 100 -1.06 -15.91 16.77
C VAL A 100 -0.65 -16.18 18.21
N VAL A 101 -1.25 -15.44 19.14
CA VAL A 101 -1.01 -15.57 20.57
C VAL A 101 -2.28 -16.10 21.24
N LYS A 102 -2.18 -17.25 21.91
CA LYS A 102 -3.27 -17.87 22.66
C LYS A 102 -2.84 -18.01 24.12
N ASN A 103 -3.64 -17.52 25.05
CA ASN A 103 -3.35 -17.55 26.49
C ASN A 103 -1.95 -16.98 26.83
N GLY A 104 -1.53 -15.92 26.14
CA GLY A 104 -0.24 -15.25 26.34
C GLY A 104 0.98 -15.99 25.76
N ARG A 105 0.79 -17.10 25.04
CA ARG A 105 1.87 -17.81 24.34
C ARG A 105 1.70 -17.69 22.84
N GLU A 106 2.81 -17.45 22.14
CA GLU A 106 2.87 -17.57 20.68
C GLU A 106 2.67 -19.04 20.29
N VAL A 107 1.62 -19.30 19.51
CA VAL A 107 1.28 -20.66 19.04
C VAL A 107 1.54 -20.84 17.54
N ALA A 108 1.68 -19.74 16.80
CA ALA A 108 2.07 -19.76 15.39
C ALA A 108 2.67 -18.40 14.98
N SER A 109 3.67 -18.44 14.11
CA SER A 109 4.19 -17.26 13.40
C SER A 109 4.48 -17.65 11.96
N VAL A 110 3.82 -16.96 11.02
CA VAL A 110 3.88 -17.30 9.60
C VAL A 110 4.08 -16.04 8.78
N VAL A 111 5.08 -16.06 7.90
CA VAL A 111 5.23 -15.06 6.85
C VAL A 111 4.38 -15.48 5.67
N ASN A 112 3.54 -14.57 5.20
CA ASN A 112 2.65 -14.78 4.09
C ASN A 112 2.95 -13.83 2.94
N ASN A 113 2.80 -14.35 1.72
CA ASN A 113 2.95 -13.62 0.47
C ASN A 113 1.57 -13.45 -0.18
N GLY A 114 1.21 -12.21 -0.49
CA GLY A 114 -0.10 -11.82 -0.96
C GLY A 114 -1.00 -11.26 0.13
N PRO A 115 -2.23 -10.84 -0.22
CA PRO A 115 -3.17 -10.22 0.71
C PRO A 115 -4.05 -11.21 1.48
N GLN A 116 -4.24 -12.43 0.97
CA GLN A 116 -5.17 -13.42 1.52
C GLN A 116 -4.50 -14.23 2.64
N PHE A 117 -5.25 -14.62 3.67
CA PHE A 117 -4.73 -15.44 4.76
C PHE A 117 -4.32 -16.83 4.23
N VAL A 118 -3.16 -17.31 4.69
CA VAL A 118 -2.72 -18.69 4.43
C VAL A 118 -3.56 -19.68 5.24
N GLY A 119 -3.72 -20.90 4.73
CA GLY A 119 -4.58 -21.93 5.35
C GLY A 119 -4.30 -22.20 6.83
N SER A 120 -3.04 -22.13 7.27
CA SER A 120 -2.70 -22.27 8.69
C SER A 120 -3.28 -21.15 9.56
N VAL A 121 -3.24 -19.90 9.07
CA VAL A 121 -3.85 -18.75 9.74
C VAL A 121 -5.38 -18.85 9.70
N GLN A 122 -5.96 -19.26 8.58
CA GLN A 122 -7.42 -19.48 8.47
C GLN A 122 -7.90 -20.53 9.48
N ASN A 123 -7.17 -21.63 9.63
CA ASN A 123 -7.45 -22.65 10.64
C ASN A 123 -7.30 -22.13 12.06
N ALA A 124 -6.29 -21.30 12.32
CA ALA A 124 -6.10 -20.64 13.61
C ALA A 124 -7.27 -19.67 13.92
N VAL A 125 -7.79 -18.94 12.93
CA VAL A 125 -8.99 -18.10 13.08
C VAL A 125 -10.23 -18.95 13.38
N ASN A 126 -10.42 -20.08 12.68
CA ASN A 126 -11.56 -20.97 12.90
C ASN A 126 -11.57 -21.59 14.31
N SER A 127 -10.40 -21.94 14.83
CA SER A 127 -10.21 -22.53 16.18
C SER A 127 -9.91 -21.49 17.27
N ALA A 128 -9.97 -20.20 16.93
CA ALA A 128 -9.72 -19.13 17.89
C ALA A 128 -10.77 -19.14 19.00
N THR A 129 -10.30 -18.99 20.23
CA THR A 129 -11.14 -18.84 21.42
C THR A 129 -11.12 -17.37 21.86
N PRO A 130 -12.09 -16.91 22.66
CA PRO A 130 -12.02 -15.60 23.30
C PRO A 130 -10.66 -15.39 23.98
N GLY A 131 -10.04 -14.23 23.75
CA GLY A 131 -8.71 -13.90 24.24
C GLY A 131 -7.55 -14.22 23.28
N THR A 132 -7.77 -15.00 22.20
CA THR A 132 -6.75 -15.18 21.15
C THR A 132 -6.45 -13.85 20.46
N VAL A 133 -5.16 -13.55 20.28
CA VAL A 133 -4.68 -12.34 19.60
C VAL A 133 -4.02 -12.73 18.27
N PHE A 134 -4.36 -11.99 17.22
CA PHE A 134 -3.70 -12.06 15.93
C PHE A 134 -2.97 -10.74 15.69
N GLU A 135 -1.67 -10.81 15.48
CA GLU A 135 -0.80 -9.68 15.21
C GLU A 135 -0.29 -9.77 13.79
N PHE A 136 -0.67 -8.79 12.97
CA PHE A 136 -0.19 -8.63 11.61
C PHE A 136 0.93 -7.60 11.63
N THR A 137 2.15 -8.06 11.35
CA THR A 137 3.36 -7.25 11.39
C THR A 137 4.08 -7.29 10.05
N GLU A 138 5.06 -6.41 9.85
CA GLU A 138 5.87 -6.35 8.61
C GLU A 138 5.00 -6.25 7.34
N ILE A 139 3.86 -5.56 7.45
CA ILE A 139 2.89 -5.45 6.35
C ILE A 139 3.50 -4.58 5.25
N LYS A 140 3.64 -5.15 4.05
CA LYS A 140 4.13 -4.44 2.86
C LYS A 140 3.01 -4.29 1.85
N ALA A 141 2.89 -3.10 1.30
CA ALA A 141 1.97 -2.80 0.21
C ALA A 141 2.70 -2.16 -0.97
N ARG A 142 2.22 -2.44 -2.18
CA ARG A 142 2.75 -1.90 -3.43
C ARG A 142 1.67 -1.13 -4.17
N SER A 143 2.09 -0.03 -4.78
CA SER A 143 1.32 0.78 -5.71
C SER A 143 2.23 1.31 -6.83
N ILE A 144 1.69 2.08 -7.77
CA ILE A 144 2.46 2.86 -8.75
C ILE A 144 3.41 3.86 -8.07
N ALA A 145 3.08 4.28 -6.85
CA ALA A 145 3.93 5.14 -6.02
C ALA A 145 5.11 4.40 -5.34
N GLY A 146 5.23 3.09 -5.57
CA GLY A 146 6.29 2.25 -5.01
C GLY A 146 5.82 1.30 -3.91
N ILE A 147 6.78 0.82 -3.10
CA ILE A 147 6.53 -0.12 -2.00
C ILE A 147 6.59 0.64 -0.67
N LYS A 148 5.65 0.35 0.23
CA LYS A 148 5.56 0.94 1.57
C LYS A 148 5.41 -0.15 2.63
N ASN A 149 6.05 0.08 3.77
CA ASN A 149 5.83 -0.68 5.00
C ASN A 149 4.73 0.02 5.80
N LEU A 150 3.72 -0.73 6.22
CA LEU A 150 2.52 -0.22 6.88
C LEU A 150 2.58 -0.51 8.38
N SER A 151 1.76 0.21 9.14
CA SER A 151 1.61 -0.02 10.59
C SER A 151 1.03 -1.40 10.88
N ASN A 152 1.45 -1.97 12.00
CA ASN A 152 0.96 -3.27 12.47
C ASN A 152 -0.52 -3.21 12.82
N ILE A 153 -1.21 -4.34 12.66
CA ILE A 153 -2.59 -4.52 13.09
C ILE A 153 -2.63 -5.58 14.18
N THR A 154 -3.29 -5.30 15.30
CA THR A 154 -3.47 -6.28 16.37
C THR A 154 -4.95 -6.41 16.70
N VAL A 155 -5.48 -7.61 16.50
CA VAL A 155 -6.87 -7.92 16.84
C VAL A 155 -6.95 -9.00 17.90
N ARG A 156 -7.83 -8.79 18.88
CA ARG A 156 -8.14 -9.75 19.93
C ARG A 156 -9.54 -10.28 19.74
N VAL A 157 -9.69 -11.59 19.72
CA VAL A 157 -11.01 -12.24 19.66
C VAL A 157 -11.71 -12.01 20.99
N ARG A 158 -12.93 -11.47 20.95
CA ARG A 158 -13.82 -11.32 22.12
C ARG A 158 -14.74 -12.52 22.30
#